data_AF-A0A255R5W2-F1
#
_entry.id   AF-A0A255R5W2-F1
#
_cell.length_a   1.000
_cell.length_b   1.000
_cell.length_c   1.000
_cell.angle_alpha   90.00
_cell.angle_beta   90.00
_cell.angle_gamma   90.00
#
_symmetry.space_group_name_H-M   'P 1'
#
loop_
_entity.id
_entity.type
_entity.pdbx_description
1 polymer ?
#
loop_
_entity_poly.entity_id
_entity_poly.type
_entity_poly.pdbx_seq_one_letter_code
_entity_poly.pdbx_strand_id
1 'polypeptide(L)'
;MSVSDNSEAIKVCYENWLHKQGKKLLRHRINGLNALASIRTRSSFTTEDFLDVWESPEANLASAFRFLKELVQCEVLTANKDNDETLHWLFVSDKQQRS
;
A
#
# COMPACT_ATOMS: atom_id res chain seq x y z
N MET A 1 -9.53 -9.72 -15.95
CA MET A 1 -9.75 -8.67 -14.93
C MET A 1 -8.73 -7.59 -15.18
N SER A 2 -9.20 -6.41 -15.55
CA SER A 2 -8.36 -5.25 -15.88
C SER A 2 -7.70 -4.70 -14.61
N VAL A 3 -6.47 -4.19 -14.73
CA VAL A 3 -5.67 -3.60 -13.64
C VAL A 3 -6.44 -2.50 -12.89
N SER A 4 -7.43 -1.88 -13.52
CA SER A 4 -8.32 -0.85 -12.97
C SER A 4 -9.30 -1.35 -11.89
N ASP A 5 -9.81 -2.58 -11.97
CA ASP A 5 -10.81 -3.10 -11.01
C ASP A 5 -10.22 -3.26 -9.60
N ASN A 6 -8.92 -3.47 -9.55
CA ASN A 6 -8.22 -3.91 -8.36
C ASN A 6 -7.61 -2.73 -7.58
N SER A 7 -7.55 -1.53 -8.16
CA SER A 7 -7.11 -0.30 -7.48
C SER A 7 -8.25 0.38 -6.71
N GLU A 8 -9.47 0.39 -7.28
CA GLU A 8 -10.64 0.90 -6.57
C GLU A 8 -10.99 0.02 -5.36
N ALA A 9 -10.83 -1.31 -5.49
CA ALA A 9 -11.02 -2.25 -4.38
C ALA A 9 -10.08 -1.95 -3.19
N ILE A 10 -8.79 -1.67 -3.45
CA ILE A 10 -7.81 -1.30 -2.41
C ILE A 10 -8.22 -0.01 -1.74
N LYS A 11 -8.62 1.00 -2.53
CA LYS A 11 -9.07 2.29 -2.00
C LYS A 11 -10.29 2.15 -1.10
N VAL A 12 -11.31 1.40 -1.53
CA VAL A 12 -12.52 1.13 -0.74
C VAL A 12 -12.18 0.38 0.55
N CYS A 13 -11.30 -0.64 0.48
CA CYS A 13 -10.85 -1.38 1.65
C CYS A 13 -10.15 -0.47 2.67
N TYR A 14 -9.22 0.35 2.19
CA TYR A 14 -8.48 1.28 3.03
C TYR A 14 -9.37 2.39 3.62
N GLU A 15 -10.31 2.92 2.84
CA GLU A 15 -11.29 3.90 3.32
C GLU A 15 -12.19 3.33 4.42
N ASN A 16 -12.69 2.11 4.24
CA ASN A 16 -13.48 1.41 5.27
C ASN A 16 -12.67 1.16 6.54
N TRP A 17 -11.39 0.79 6.41
CA TRP A 17 -10.50 0.64 7.56
C TRP A 17 -10.30 1.96 8.30
N LEU A 18 -10.04 3.07 7.59
CA LEU A 18 -9.92 4.39 8.22
C LEU A 18 -11.18 4.79 8.96
N HIS A 19 -12.35 4.56 8.36
CA HIS A 19 -13.63 4.86 8.98
C HIS A 19 -13.82 4.10 10.30
N LYS A 20 -13.45 2.80 10.35
CA LYS A 20 -13.45 1.99 11.58
C LYS A 20 -12.51 2.54 12.67
N GLN A 21 -11.43 3.23 12.27
CA GLN A 21 -10.49 3.90 13.18
C GLN A 21 -10.93 5.32 13.56
N GLY A 22 -12.12 5.78 13.12
CA GLY A 22 -12.58 7.16 13.33
C GLY A 22 -11.79 8.20 12.52
N LYS A 23 -11.10 7.77 11.46
CA LYS A 23 -10.28 8.63 10.59
C LYS A 23 -10.96 8.86 9.25
N LYS A 24 -10.62 9.96 8.59
CA LYS A 24 -11.05 10.29 7.23
C LYS A 24 -9.94 10.03 6.23
N LEU A 25 -10.31 9.68 5.01
CA LEU A 25 -9.38 9.60 3.89
C LEU A 25 -8.94 11.00 3.48
N LEU A 26 -7.67 11.32 3.70
CA LEU A 26 -7.08 12.62 3.39
C LEU A 26 -6.40 12.59 2.01
N ARG A 27 -6.22 13.76 1.40
CA ARG A 27 -5.64 13.90 0.06
C ARG A 27 -4.25 13.27 -0.08
N HIS A 28 -3.37 13.42 0.92
CA HIS A 28 -2.05 12.78 0.88
C HIS A 28 -2.15 11.25 0.78
N ARG A 29 -3.14 10.63 1.45
CA ARG A 29 -3.37 9.18 1.41
C ARG A 29 -3.90 8.73 0.07
N ILE A 30 -4.75 9.53 -0.58
CA ILE A 30 -5.20 9.30 -1.95
C ILE A 30 -4.00 9.30 -2.90
N ASN A 31 -3.09 10.27 -2.79
CA ASN A 31 -1.86 10.28 -3.57
C ASN A 31 -1.02 9.02 -3.30
N GLY A 32 -0.95 8.56 -2.06
CA GLY A 32 -0.26 7.33 -1.68
C GLY A 32 -0.88 6.08 -2.30
N LEU A 33 -2.22 6.01 -2.37
CA LEU A 33 -2.93 4.92 -3.06
C LEU A 33 -2.69 4.94 -4.58
N ASN A 34 -2.63 6.12 -5.19
CA ASN A 34 -2.29 6.26 -6.61
C ASN A 34 -0.85 5.83 -6.89
N ALA A 35 0.09 6.20 -6.01
CA ALA A 35 1.47 5.74 -6.05
C ALA A 35 1.57 4.22 -5.88
N LEU A 36 0.77 3.64 -4.99
CA LEU A 36 0.74 2.18 -4.81
C LEU A 36 0.27 1.47 -6.09
N ALA A 37 -0.69 2.04 -6.81
CA ALA A 37 -1.16 1.51 -8.09
C ALA A 37 -0.08 1.55 -9.18
N SER A 38 0.80 2.56 -9.18
CA SER A 38 1.87 2.68 -10.18
C SER A 38 2.98 1.65 -10.00
N ILE A 39 3.26 1.21 -8.77
CA ILE A 39 4.30 0.20 -8.50
C ILE A 39 3.79 -1.24 -8.48
N ARG A 40 2.49 -1.45 -8.69
CA ARG A 40 1.85 -2.77 -8.61
C ARG A 40 2.39 -3.81 -9.59
N THR A 41 3.09 -3.38 -10.63
CA THR A 41 3.78 -4.25 -11.58
C THR A 41 5.04 -4.91 -11.00
N ARG A 42 5.56 -4.41 -9.88
CA ARG A 42 6.71 -4.98 -9.17
C ARG A 42 6.27 -6.17 -8.30
N SER A 43 7.10 -7.21 -8.25
CA SER A 43 6.86 -8.39 -7.39
C SER A 43 7.03 -8.07 -5.89
N SER A 44 7.93 -7.14 -5.59
CA SER A 44 8.16 -6.57 -4.26
C SER A 44 8.74 -5.17 -4.40
N PHE A 45 8.70 -4.38 -3.34
CA PHE A 45 9.28 -3.03 -3.32
C PHE A 45 9.71 -2.64 -1.90
N THR A 46 10.66 -1.72 -1.78
CA THR A 46 11.08 -1.15 -0.50
C THR A 46 10.26 0.09 -0.13
N THR A 47 10.44 0.61 1.09
CA THR A 47 9.81 1.88 1.49
C THR A 47 10.32 3.06 0.64
N GLU A 48 11.59 3.01 0.23
CA GLU A 48 12.23 4.04 -0.60
C GLU A 48 11.67 4.00 -2.02
N ASP A 49 11.56 2.82 -2.62
CA ASP A 49 10.92 2.64 -3.94
C ASP A 49 9.50 3.23 -4.00
N PHE A 50 8.74 3.08 -2.93
CA PHE A 50 7.40 3.64 -2.82
C PHE A 50 7.42 5.15 -2.59
N LEU A 51 8.37 5.67 -1.80
CA LEU A 51 8.51 7.09 -1.57
C LEU A 51 8.87 7.83 -2.86
N ASP A 52 9.71 7.25 -3.72
CA ASP A 52 10.11 7.83 -5.00
C ASP A 52 8.95 8.11 -5.95
N VAL A 53 7.85 7.36 -5.83
CA VAL A 53 6.63 7.55 -6.63
C VAL A 53 5.50 8.22 -5.85
N TRP A 54 5.65 8.41 -4.54
CA TRP A 54 4.64 9.08 -3.73
C TRP A 54 4.76 10.60 -3.88
N GLU A 55 4.09 11.11 -4.91
CA GLU A 55 3.99 12.55 -5.20
C GLU A 55 3.14 13.28 -4.14
N SER A 56 3.73 13.56 -2.99
CA SER A 56 3.14 14.37 -1.92
C SER A 56 4.21 15.20 -1.22
N PRO A 57 4.03 16.53 -1.05
CA PRO A 57 4.98 17.37 -0.32
C PRO A 57 5.08 17.01 1.17
N GLU A 58 4.10 16.26 1.69
CA GLU A 58 4.07 15.75 3.07
C GLU A 58 4.75 14.37 3.19
N ALA A 59 5.14 13.75 2.07
CA ALA A 59 5.74 12.43 2.06
C ALA A 59 7.21 12.49 2.46
N ASN A 60 7.54 11.68 3.45
CA ASN A 60 8.88 11.33 3.88
C ASN A 60 8.92 9.84 4.24
N LEU A 61 10.12 9.32 4.48
CA LEU A 61 10.33 7.89 4.77
C LEU A 61 9.45 7.38 5.94
N ALA A 62 9.28 8.18 7.00
CA ALA A 62 8.46 7.79 8.15
C ALA A 62 6.96 7.71 7.81
N SER A 63 6.46 8.66 7.02
CA SER A 63 5.07 8.65 6.54
C SER A 63 4.82 7.53 5.51
N ALA A 64 5.78 7.26 4.62
CA ALA A 64 5.82 6.12 3.70
C ALA A 64 5.71 4.81 4.45
N PHE A 65 6.61 4.60 5.40
CA PHE A 65 6.62 3.40 6.24
C PHE A 65 5.31 3.22 7.00
N ARG A 66 4.78 4.29 7.62
CA ARG A 66 3.53 4.25 8.38
C ARG A 66 2.36 3.87 7.47
N PHE A 67 2.26 4.48 6.29
CA PHE A 67 1.20 4.20 5.33
C PHE A 67 1.24 2.74 4.86
N LEU A 68 2.42 2.23 4.49
CA LEU A 68 2.59 0.83 4.09
C LEU A 68 2.24 -0.14 5.22
N LYS A 69 2.56 0.20 6.48
CA LYS A 69 2.11 -0.56 7.65
C LYS A 69 0.59 -0.57 7.81
N GLU A 70 -0.08 0.55 7.59
CA GLU A 70 -1.55 0.59 7.62
C GLU A 70 -2.14 -0.30 6.52
N LEU A 71 -1.54 -0.36 5.34
CA LEU A 71 -1.95 -1.26 4.26
C LEU A 71 -1.74 -2.74 4.58
N VAL A 72 -0.73 -3.08 5.39
CA VAL A 72 -0.61 -4.44 5.96
C VAL A 72 -1.77 -4.76 6.90
N GLN A 73 -2.19 -3.80 7.73
CA GLN A 73 -3.36 -3.98 8.60
C GLN A 73 -4.68 -4.10 7.82
N CYS A 74 -4.69 -3.63 6.57
CA CYS A 74 -5.82 -3.78 5.65
C CYS A 74 -5.72 -5.04 4.78
N GLU A 75 -4.74 -5.92 5.03
CA GLU A 75 -4.50 -7.14 4.24
C GLU A 75 -4.23 -6.87 2.74
N VAL A 76 -3.83 -5.64 2.40
CA VAL A 76 -3.45 -5.25 1.03
C VAL A 76 -2.00 -5.66 0.75
N LEU A 77 -1.15 -5.50 1.76
CA LEU A 77 0.27 -5.80 1.69
C LEU A 77 0.66 -6.83 2.75
N THR A 78 1.76 -7.52 2.49
CA THR A 78 2.54 -8.25 3.48
C THR A 78 3.96 -7.69 3.51
N ALA A 79 4.62 -7.85 4.66
CA ALA A 79 5.97 -7.39 4.90
C ALA A 79 6.89 -8.61 5.02
N ASN A 80 7.95 -8.65 4.22
CA ASN A 80 8.96 -9.69 4.26
C ASN A 80 10.35 -9.06 4.45
N LYS A 81 11.19 -9.69 5.26
CA LYS A 81 12.61 -9.30 5.36
C LYS A 81 13.44 -10.27 4.55
N ASP A 82 14.31 -9.75 3.70
CA ASP A 82 15.33 -10.58 3.08
C ASP A 82 16.48 -10.90 4.05
N ASN A 83 17.46 -11.67 3.55
CA ASN A 83 18.62 -12.10 4.33
C ASN A 83 19.52 -10.93 4.75
N ASP A 84 19.43 -9.79 4.06
CA ASP A 84 20.20 -8.57 4.33
C ASP A 84 19.41 -7.61 5.25
N GLU A 85 18.37 -8.13 5.92
CA GLU A 85 17.44 -7.41 6.79
C GLU A 85 16.64 -6.28 6.12
N THR A 86 16.69 -6.18 4.79
CA THR A 86 15.96 -5.18 4.03
C THR A 86 14.49 -5.55 4.02
N LEU A 87 13.64 -4.59 4.38
CA LEU A 87 12.20 -4.78 4.42
C LEU A 87 11.59 -4.56 3.04
N HIS A 88 11.02 -5.63 2.50
CA HIS A 88 10.25 -5.64 1.26
C HIS A 88 8.76 -5.73 1.55
N TRP A 89 7.99 -4.99 0.77
CA TRP A 89 6.53 -5.01 0.75
C TRP A 89 6.07 -5.77 -0.47
N LEU A 90 5.09 -6.65 -0.28
CA LEU A 90 4.51 -7.46 -1.35
C LEU A 90 2.99 -7.32 -1.33
N PHE A 91 2.37 -7.26 -2.49
CA PHE A 91 0.92 -7.34 -2.58
C PHE A 91 0.45 -8.73 -2.15
N VAL A 92 -0.55 -8.79 -1.28
CA VAL A 92 -1.23 -10.04 -0.99
C VAL A 92 -1.92 -10.48 -2.28
N SER A 93 -1.41 -11.53 -2.91
CA SER A 93 -2.03 -12.09 -4.11
C SER A 93 -3.34 -12.76 -3.71
N ASP A 94 -4.40 -12.61 -4.53
CA ASP A 94 -5.73 -13.25 -4.41
C ASP A 94 -5.71 -14.81 -4.32
N LYS A 95 -4.54 -15.43 -4.16
CA LYS A 95 -4.36 -16.88 -4.01
C LYS A 95 -4.92 -17.44 -2.69
N GLN A 96 -5.33 -16.61 -1.72
CA GLN A 96 -5.97 -17.09 -0.48
C GLN A 96 -7.51 -17.19 -0.56
N GLN A 97 -8.16 -16.83 -1.67
CA GLN A 97 -9.62 -16.98 -1.84
C GLN A 97 -10.05 -18.29 -2.54
N ARG A 98 -9.16 -19.28 -2.70
CA ARG A 98 -9.47 -20.56 -3.38
C ARG A 98 -9.12 -21.82 -2.58
N SER A 99 -9.16 -21.76 -1.25
CA SER A 99 -9.00 -22.94 -0.38
C SER A 99 -10.28 -23.19 0.41
#